data_AF-A0A961Y1A4-F1
#
_entry.id   AF-A0A961Y1A4-F1
#
_cell.length_a   1.000
_cell.length_b   1.000
_cell.length_c   1.000
_cell.angle_alpha   90.00
_cell.angle_beta   90.00
_cell.angle_gamma   90.00
#
_symmetry.space_group_name_H-M   'P 1'
#
loop_
_entity.id
_entity.type
_entity.pdbx_description
1 polymer ?
#
loop_
_entity_poly.entity_id
_entity_poly.type
_entity_poly.pdbx_seq_one_letter_code
_entity_poly.pdbx_strand_id
1 'polypeptide(L)'
;MMGNMPPRQLPVRLPPCTDELLSSWISRHAAFYTVPPLAMLRHCLPQAASLRTTDLHLSGDQEIRLASMFAIEPAILHQMTFTNVAQSSRRLIAARPSQYCPNCCAVGAKPAPILRSQLPGWRITCTQCGTWLRGPGDGEIPSPFRQYHRAALRGEKLLDDEAERGIRTWTSPAEIARLLLMRRVVWPLPGEHELWRYR
;
A
#
# COMPACT_ATOMS: atom_id res chain seq x y z
N MET A 1 34.47 16.83 -16.28
CA MET A 1 34.47 15.68 -15.37
C MET A 1 33.90 16.12 -14.03
N MET A 2 32.59 15.99 -13.83
CA MET A 2 31.98 16.20 -12.50
C MET A 2 32.15 14.90 -11.73
N GLY A 3 33.03 14.93 -10.72
CA GLY A 3 33.27 13.80 -9.83
C GLY A 3 31.95 13.36 -9.20
N ASN A 4 31.72 12.05 -9.23
CA ASN A 4 30.59 11.37 -8.64
C ASN A 4 30.72 11.44 -7.11
N MET A 5 30.45 12.62 -6.54
CA MET A 5 30.47 12.81 -5.09
C MET A 5 29.33 11.97 -4.52
N PRO A 6 29.59 11.03 -3.59
CA PRO A 6 28.56 10.16 -3.08
C PRO A 6 27.39 11.01 -2.53
N PRO A 7 26.13 10.63 -2.80
CA PRO A 7 24.98 11.38 -2.31
C PRO A 7 25.15 11.62 -0.81
N ARG A 8 25.07 12.87 -0.37
CA ARG A 8 25.17 13.19 1.05
C ARG A 8 23.99 12.55 1.77
N GLN A 9 24.28 11.60 2.65
CA GLN A 9 23.28 10.98 3.50
C GLN A 9 22.53 12.03 4.32
N LEU A 10 21.27 11.74 4.66
CA LEU A 10 20.52 12.59 5.56
C LEU A 10 21.14 12.61 6.97
N PRO A 11 21.27 13.79 7.62
CA PRO A 11 21.86 13.91 8.96
C PRO A 11 21.15 13.04 10.02
N VAL A 12 19.82 13.03 9.98
CA VAL A 12 18.93 12.23 10.84
C VAL A 12 18.09 11.29 9.98
N ARG A 13 18.01 10.04 10.41
CA ARG A 13 17.29 8.95 9.76
C ARG A 13 16.37 8.30 10.77
N LEU A 14 15.07 8.33 10.51
CA LEU A 14 14.08 7.64 11.32
C LEU A 14 14.03 6.18 10.86
N PRO A 15 14.07 5.20 11.79
CA PRO A 15 13.92 3.79 11.40
C PRO A 15 12.54 3.57 10.76
N PRO A 16 12.44 2.74 9.71
CA PRO A 16 11.14 2.33 9.18
C PRO A 16 10.42 1.45 10.20
N CYS A 17 9.10 1.54 10.23
CA CYS A 17 8.28 0.60 10.98
C CYS A 17 8.05 -0.66 10.14
N THR A 18 7.78 -1.79 10.80
CA THR A 18 7.44 -3.03 10.10
C THR A 18 6.18 -2.82 9.27
N ASP A 19 6.21 -3.28 8.01
CA ASP A 19 5.13 -3.11 7.04
C ASP A 19 4.80 -1.63 6.74
N GLU A 20 5.68 -0.67 7.02
CA GLU A 20 5.43 0.74 6.69
C GLU A 20 5.48 1.01 5.18
N LEU A 21 4.59 1.84 4.68
CA LEU A 21 4.58 2.28 3.28
C LEU A 21 5.70 3.30 3.01
N LEU A 22 6.35 3.25 1.84
CA LEU A 22 7.44 4.16 1.49
C LEU A 22 7.03 5.64 1.61
N SER A 23 5.89 6.02 1.05
CA SER A 23 5.36 7.38 1.17
C SER A 23 5.09 7.83 2.61
N SER A 24 4.66 6.91 3.50
CA SER A 24 4.51 7.18 4.93
C SER A 24 5.84 7.54 5.57
N TRP A 25 6.84 6.70 5.32
CA TRP A 25 8.16 6.85 5.92
C TRP A 25 8.86 8.13 5.44
N ILE A 26 8.73 8.46 4.15
CA ILE A 26 9.18 9.75 3.59
C ILE A 26 8.43 10.90 4.25
N SER A 27 7.11 10.78 4.47
CA SER A 27 6.32 11.83 5.12
C SER A 27 6.72 12.06 6.57
N ARG A 28 7.08 11.00 7.32
CA ARG A 28 7.64 11.13 8.67
C ARG A 28 8.98 11.85 8.67
N HIS A 29 9.88 11.54 7.74
CA HIS A 29 11.12 12.29 7.57
C HIS A 29 10.86 13.74 7.24
N ALA A 30 9.97 14.01 6.28
CA ALA A 30 9.59 15.35 5.89
C ALA A 30 9.05 16.16 7.07
N ALA A 31 8.20 15.55 7.91
CA ALA A 31 7.72 16.15 9.15
C ALA A 31 8.85 16.47 10.13
N PHE A 32 9.81 15.56 10.32
CA PHE A 32 10.99 15.79 11.17
C PHE A 32 11.84 16.97 10.69
N TYR A 33 12.06 17.08 9.38
CA TYR A 33 12.83 18.18 8.77
C TYR A 33 12.00 19.43 8.47
N THR A 34 10.72 19.46 8.84
CA THR A 34 9.81 20.58 8.57
C THR A 34 9.71 20.99 7.09
N VAL A 35 9.76 20.01 6.19
CA VAL A 35 9.62 20.22 4.74
C VAL A 35 8.39 19.50 4.18
N PRO A 36 7.84 19.91 3.02
CA PRO A 36 6.79 19.17 2.36
C PRO A 36 7.24 17.75 1.97
N PRO A 37 6.41 16.71 2.14
CA PRO A 37 6.76 15.32 1.77
C PRO A 37 7.27 15.13 0.34
N LEU A 38 6.66 15.80 -0.65
CA LEU A 38 7.12 15.73 -2.03
C LEU A 38 8.47 16.44 -2.22
N ALA A 39 8.78 17.48 -1.44
CA ALA A 39 10.07 18.16 -1.48
C ALA A 39 11.18 17.25 -0.89
N MET A 40 10.89 16.55 0.22
CA MET A 40 11.78 15.52 0.77
C MET A 40 12.05 14.41 -0.27
N LEU A 41 11.01 13.90 -0.94
CA LEU A 41 11.20 12.90 -2.00
C LEU A 41 12.04 13.46 -3.16
N ARG A 42 11.75 14.67 -3.62
CA ARG A 42 12.45 15.31 -4.74
C ARG A 42 13.91 15.65 -4.45
N HIS A 43 14.25 15.87 -3.17
CA HIS A 43 15.64 16.02 -2.76
C HIS A 43 16.48 14.79 -3.14
N CYS A 44 15.89 13.59 -3.02
CA CYS A 44 16.53 12.34 -3.40
C CYS A 44 16.31 12.01 -4.89
N LEU A 45 15.06 12.18 -5.36
CA LEU A 45 14.57 11.83 -6.69
C LEU A 45 13.97 13.06 -7.40
N PRO A 46 14.77 13.90 -8.07
CA PRO A 46 14.30 15.18 -8.61
C PRO A 46 13.08 15.09 -9.53
N GLN A 47 12.96 13.99 -10.28
CA GLN A 47 11.87 13.74 -11.23
C GLN A 47 10.61 13.13 -10.61
N ALA A 48 10.55 12.97 -9.29
CA ALA A 48 9.38 12.40 -8.63
C ALA A 48 8.14 13.31 -8.83
N ALA A 49 7.11 12.75 -9.44
CA ALA A 49 5.84 13.43 -9.67
C ALA A 49 4.92 13.40 -8.44
N SER A 50 4.87 12.26 -7.75
CA SER A 50 4.06 12.07 -6.54
C SER A 50 4.63 10.97 -5.64
N LEU A 51 4.29 11.01 -4.35
CA LEU A 51 4.61 9.95 -3.38
C LEU A 51 3.91 8.62 -3.73
N ARG A 52 2.67 8.70 -4.22
CA ARG A 52 1.88 7.52 -4.56
C ARG A 52 2.50 6.75 -5.72
N THR A 53 3.07 7.46 -6.69
CA THR A 53 3.78 6.82 -7.80
C THR A 53 4.96 6.00 -7.29
N THR A 54 5.73 6.51 -6.32
CA THR A 54 6.86 5.76 -5.75
C THR A 54 6.43 4.54 -4.93
N ASP A 55 5.24 4.56 -4.32
CA ASP A 55 4.69 3.37 -3.68
C ASP A 55 4.36 2.27 -4.69
N LEU A 56 3.87 2.62 -5.88
CA LEU A 56 3.42 1.66 -6.89
C LEU A 56 4.53 1.25 -7.85
N HIS A 57 5.49 2.13 -8.08
CA HIS A 57 6.56 1.95 -9.04
C HIS A 57 7.81 2.71 -8.59
N LEU A 58 8.86 1.95 -8.29
CA LEU A 58 10.20 2.44 -7.99
C LEU A 58 11.17 1.66 -8.86
N SER A 59 11.93 2.35 -9.71
CA SER A 59 12.95 1.67 -10.52
C SER A 59 14.16 1.30 -9.67
N GLY A 60 14.98 0.34 -10.12
CA GLY A 60 16.19 -0.06 -9.40
C GLY A 60 17.15 1.11 -9.12
N ASP A 61 17.34 2.01 -10.09
CA ASP A 61 18.17 3.21 -9.89
C ASP A 61 17.59 4.17 -8.85
N GLN A 62 16.26 4.33 -8.82
CA GLN A 62 15.58 5.15 -7.81
C GLN A 62 15.70 4.51 -6.42
N GLU A 63 15.58 3.19 -6.34
CA GLU A 63 15.73 2.41 -5.11
C GLU A 63 17.15 2.54 -4.56
N ILE A 64 18.18 2.33 -5.37
CA ILE A 64 19.59 2.49 -4.97
C ILE A 64 19.88 3.91 -4.48
N ARG A 65 19.33 4.92 -5.17
CA ARG A 65 19.53 6.32 -4.82
C ARG A 65 18.87 6.69 -3.49
N LEU A 66 17.63 6.22 -3.26
CA LEU A 66 16.96 6.39 -1.97
C LEU A 66 17.69 5.62 -0.87
N ALA A 67 18.05 4.35 -1.11
CA ALA A 67 18.78 3.51 -0.17
C ALA A 67 20.08 4.19 0.28
N SER A 68 20.83 4.75 -0.66
CA SER A 68 22.06 5.49 -0.38
C SER A 68 21.83 6.73 0.48
N MET A 69 20.85 7.57 0.12
CA MET A 69 20.53 8.81 0.84
C MET A 69 20.05 8.56 2.29
N PHE A 70 19.22 7.54 2.47
CA PHE A 70 18.68 7.17 3.78
C PHE A 70 19.55 6.14 4.53
N ALA A 71 20.64 5.69 3.93
CA ALA A 71 21.54 4.66 4.46
C ALA A 71 20.80 3.40 4.95
N ILE A 72 19.94 2.87 4.08
CA ILE A 72 19.17 1.65 4.35
C ILE A 72 19.39 0.64 3.22
N GLU A 73 19.21 -0.63 3.50
CA GLU A 73 19.28 -1.67 2.47
C GLU A 73 18.16 -1.50 1.43
N PRO A 74 18.48 -1.60 0.11
CA PRO A 74 17.47 -1.53 -0.95
C PRO A 74 16.30 -2.50 -0.73
N ALA A 75 16.59 -3.72 -0.26
CA ALA A 75 15.58 -4.74 0.04
C ALA A 75 14.51 -4.26 1.05
N ILE A 76 14.88 -3.42 2.03
CA ILE A 76 13.92 -2.86 2.98
C ILE A 76 13.02 -1.85 2.26
N LEU A 77 13.59 -0.94 1.45
CA LEU A 77 12.80 -0.01 0.64
C LEU A 77 11.85 -0.74 -0.31
N HIS A 78 12.32 -1.82 -0.94
CA HIS A 78 11.53 -2.63 -1.84
C HIS A 78 10.27 -3.16 -1.14
N GLN A 79 10.41 -3.70 0.08
CA GLN A 79 9.29 -4.22 0.88
C GLN A 79 8.28 -3.14 1.31
N MET A 80 8.70 -1.88 1.35
CA MET A 80 7.84 -0.73 1.66
C MET A 80 7.03 -0.24 0.44
N THR A 81 7.20 -0.87 -0.72
CA THR A 81 6.50 -0.55 -1.97
C THR A 81 5.60 -1.70 -2.43
N PHE A 82 4.85 -1.47 -3.49
CA PHE A 82 4.07 -2.44 -4.25
C PHE A 82 4.70 -2.73 -5.61
N THR A 83 6.01 -2.52 -5.76
CA THR A 83 6.73 -2.76 -7.01
C THR A 83 6.64 -4.22 -7.45
N ASN A 84 6.73 -5.14 -6.49
CA ASN A 84 6.55 -6.57 -6.67
C ASN A 84 5.10 -6.99 -6.97
N VAL A 85 4.12 -6.10 -6.72
CA VAL A 85 2.72 -6.44 -6.96
C VAL A 85 2.41 -6.50 -8.45
N ALA A 86 1.86 -7.64 -8.88
CA ALA A 86 1.40 -7.87 -10.24
C ALA A 86 0.48 -6.76 -10.75
N GLN A 87 0.67 -6.34 -12.00
CA GLN A 87 -0.05 -5.21 -12.59
C GLN A 87 -1.58 -5.36 -12.56
N SER A 88 -2.09 -6.59 -12.72
CA SER A 88 -3.53 -6.91 -12.62
C SER A 88 -4.10 -6.59 -11.23
N SER A 89 -3.33 -6.86 -10.17
CA SER A 89 -3.74 -6.66 -8.77
C SER A 89 -3.60 -5.22 -8.30
N ARG A 90 -2.81 -4.36 -8.97
CA ARG A 90 -2.61 -2.95 -8.57
C ARG A 90 -3.90 -2.13 -8.49
N ARG A 91 -4.92 -2.50 -9.28
CA ARG A 91 -6.25 -1.86 -9.24
C ARG A 91 -7.02 -2.13 -7.95
N LEU A 92 -6.66 -3.17 -7.21
CA LEU A 92 -7.23 -3.53 -5.92
C LEU A 92 -6.45 -2.90 -4.75
N ILE A 93 -5.51 -1.99 -5.02
CA ILE A 93 -4.78 -1.23 -3.99
C ILE A 93 -5.42 0.16 -3.85
N ALA A 94 -6.06 0.42 -2.71
CA ALA A 94 -6.69 1.70 -2.42
C ALA A 94 -5.67 2.85 -2.43
N ALA A 95 -6.12 4.05 -2.79
CA ALA A 95 -5.29 5.27 -2.79
C ALA A 95 -5.06 5.84 -1.38
N ARG A 96 -5.88 5.42 -0.41
CA ARG A 96 -5.82 5.80 1.00
C ARG A 96 -6.01 4.54 1.85
N PRO A 97 -5.51 4.52 3.10
CA PRO A 97 -5.79 3.44 4.03
C PRO A 97 -7.29 3.18 4.13
N SER A 98 -7.72 1.97 3.79
CA SER A 98 -9.13 1.55 3.85
C SER A 98 -9.41 0.64 5.03
N GLN A 99 -8.39 0.32 5.82
CA GLN A 99 -8.49 -0.59 6.95
C GLN A 99 -7.32 -0.41 7.92
N TYR A 100 -7.48 -0.82 9.16
CA TYR A 100 -6.44 -0.75 10.19
C TYR A 100 -6.49 -1.96 11.12
N CYS A 101 -5.38 -2.26 11.77
CA CYS A 101 -5.33 -3.29 12.79
C CYS A 101 -5.61 -2.67 14.17
N PRO A 102 -6.64 -3.11 14.91
CA PRO A 102 -6.91 -2.56 16.24
C PRO A 102 -5.78 -2.85 17.25
N ASN A 103 -5.01 -3.92 17.03
CA ASN A 103 -3.94 -4.34 17.93
C ASN A 103 -2.58 -3.70 17.59
N CYS A 104 -2.30 -3.46 16.31
CA CYS A 104 -1.00 -2.97 15.84
C CYS A 104 -0.98 -1.48 15.48
N CYS A 105 -2.14 -0.84 15.22
CA CYS A 105 -2.18 0.58 14.88
C CYS A 105 -2.20 1.52 16.10
N ALA A 106 -2.11 0.98 17.31
CA ALA A 106 -2.03 1.78 18.52
C ALA A 106 -0.57 2.00 18.95
N VAL A 107 -0.29 3.24 19.37
CA VAL A 107 0.86 3.70 20.18
C VAL A 107 2.03 4.34 19.41
N GLY A 108 2.06 5.68 19.40
CA GLY A 108 3.31 6.42 19.65
C GLY A 108 3.69 7.52 18.66
N ALA A 109 3.89 7.21 17.38
CA ALA A 109 4.49 8.16 16.44
C ALA A 109 3.44 9.09 15.80
N LYS A 110 3.70 10.40 15.79
CA LYS A 110 2.95 11.39 14.98
C LYS A 110 3.87 11.96 13.90
N PRO A 111 3.50 11.91 12.60
CA PRO A 111 2.32 11.24 12.07
C PRO A 111 2.40 9.71 12.22
N ALA A 112 1.25 9.08 12.44
CA ALA A 112 1.16 7.63 12.58
C ALA A 112 1.61 6.96 11.26
N PRO A 113 2.46 5.92 11.33
CA PRO A 113 2.84 5.15 10.16
C PRO A 113 1.60 4.61 9.43
N ILE A 114 1.54 4.83 8.12
CA ILE A 114 0.61 4.13 7.25
C ILE A 114 1.27 2.81 6.87
N LEU A 115 0.62 1.70 7.19
CA LEU A 115 1.13 0.37 6.88
C LEU A 115 0.68 -0.05 5.48
N ARG A 116 1.56 -0.76 4.76
CA ARG A 116 1.33 -1.29 3.43
C ARG A 116 0.09 -2.19 3.42
N SER A 117 -0.11 -3.03 4.44
CA SER A 117 -1.31 -3.89 4.57
C SER A 117 -2.65 -3.14 4.69
N GLN A 118 -2.65 -1.82 4.92
CA GLN A 118 -3.87 -1.01 5.02
C GLN A 118 -4.47 -0.63 3.66
N LEU A 119 -3.76 -0.88 2.55
CA LEU A 119 -4.16 -0.43 1.21
C LEU A 119 -4.68 -1.55 0.29
N PRO A 120 -4.14 -2.79 0.29
CA PRO A 120 -4.67 -3.87 -0.52
C PRO A 120 -6.08 -4.28 -0.08
N GLY A 121 -7.05 -4.18 -1.00
CA GLY A 121 -8.45 -4.54 -0.74
C GLY A 121 -8.69 -6.05 -0.58
N TRP A 122 -7.69 -6.89 -0.87
CA TRP A 122 -7.76 -8.33 -0.64
C TRP A 122 -7.26 -8.77 0.74
N ARG A 123 -6.59 -7.87 1.47
CA ARG A 123 -6.10 -8.15 2.83
C ARG A 123 -7.24 -7.94 3.81
N ILE A 124 -7.56 -8.97 4.59
CA ILE A 124 -8.58 -8.92 5.66
C ILE A 124 -7.98 -9.22 7.03
N THR A 125 -6.75 -9.72 7.08
CA THR A 125 -5.99 -9.96 8.31
C THR A 125 -4.69 -9.15 8.36
N CYS A 126 -4.27 -8.80 9.57
CA CYS A 126 -3.02 -8.11 9.82
C CYS A 126 -1.84 -9.07 9.61
N THR A 127 -0.85 -8.64 8.83
CA THR A 127 0.38 -9.41 8.57
C THR A 127 1.25 -9.64 9.80
N GLN A 128 1.09 -8.80 10.83
CA GLN A 128 1.89 -8.86 12.07
C GLN A 128 1.28 -9.76 13.13
N CYS A 129 0.00 -9.59 13.44
CA CYS A 129 -0.67 -10.30 14.55
C CYS A 129 -1.79 -11.25 14.10
N GLY A 130 -2.09 -11.34 12.81
CA GLY A 130 -3.18 -12.19 12.27
C GLY A 130 -4.60 -11.73 12.63
N THR A 131 -4.75 -10.62 13.35
CA THR A 131 -6.06 -10.09 13.74
C THR A 131 -6.79 -9.52 12.52
N TRP A 132 -8.12 -9.63 12.49
CA TRP A 132 -8.95 -9.04 11.45
C TRP A 132 -8.76 -7.53 11.39
N LEU A 133 -8.57 -7.02 10.18
CA LEU A 133 -8.50 -5.60 9.90
C LEU A 133 -9.92 -5.00 9.98
N ARG A 134 -10.03 -3.78 10.49
CA ARG A 134 -11.28 -3.03 10.61
C ARG A 134 -11.32 -1.89 9.61
N GLY A 135 -12.47 -1.63 9.01
CA GLY A 135 -12.71 -0.47 8.17
C GLY A 135 -12.85 0.83 8.98
N PRO A 136 -12.73 2.00 8.34
CA PRO A 136 -12.98 3.28 8.98
C PRO A 136 -14.46 3.37 9.35
N GLY A 137 -14.74 3.54 10.64
CA GLY A 137 -16.13 3.59 11.14
C GLY A 137 -16.78 2.25 11.40
N ASP A 138 -16.06 1.12 11.25
CA ASP A 138 -16.54 -0.18 11.72
C ASP A 138 -16.63 -0.16 13.26
N GLY A 139 -17.86 -0.03 13.76
CA GLY A 139 -18.18 -0.35 15.15
C GLY A 139 -18.04 -1.85 15.43
N GLU A 140 -18.25 -2.28 16.67
CA GLU A 140 -18.22 -3.69 17.08
C GLU A 140 -19.42 -4.51 16.57
N ILE A 141 -20.00 -4.15 15.42
CA ILE A 141 -21.11 -4.90 14.84
C ILE A 141 -20.52 -6.18 14.23
N PRO A 142 -20.97 -7.38 14.64
CA PRO A 142 -20.52 -8.62 14.05
C PRO A 142 -20.81 -8.62 12.54
N SER A 143 -19.78 -8.85 11.73
CA SER A 143 -19.96 -8.94 10.28
C SER A 143 -21.02 -10.00 9.94
N PRO A 144 -22.02 -9.69 9.09
CA PRO A 144 -23.02 -10.65 8.67
C PRO A 144 -22.42 -11.82 7.87
N PHE A 145 -21.15 -11.70 7.45
CA PHE A 145 -20.42 -12.72 6.70
C PHE A 145 -19.54 -13.60 7.60
N ARG A 146 -19.80 -13.64 8.91
CA ARG A 146 -18.96 -14.39 9.87
C ARG A 146 -18.79 -15.86 9.49
N GLN A 147 -19.83 -16.51 8.95
CA GLN A 147 -19.72 -17.91 8.50
C GLN A 147 -18.69 -18.13 7.38
N TYR A 148 -18.36 -17.09 6.62
CA TYR A 148 -17.44 -17.18 5.48
C TYR A 148 -15.98 -16.91 5.85
N HIS A 149 -15.64 -16.72 7.14
CA HIS A 149 -14.28 -16.39 7.58
C HIS A 149 -13.21 -17.32 7.00
N ARG A 150 -13.42 -18.64 7.07
CA ARG A 150 -12.46 -19.62 6.51
C ARG A 150 -12.32 -19.50 5.00
N ALA A 151 -13.40 -19.19 4.28
CA ALA A 151 -13.36 -18.99 2.84
C ALA A 151 -12.67 -17.67 2.47
N ALA A 152 -12.94 -16.61 3.23
CA ALA A 152 -12.31 -15.31 3.07
C ALA A 152 -10.78 -15.39 3.25
N LEU A 153 -10.29 -16.13 4.25
CA LEU A 153 -8.85 -16.36 4.45
C LEU A 153 -8.19 -17.09 3.28
N ARG A 154 -8.89 -18.05 2.66
CA ARG A 154 -8.40 -18.70 1.44
C ARG A 154 -8.37 -17.73 0.27
N GLY A 155 -9.39 -16.87 0.14
CA GLY A 155 -9.45 -15.80 -0.86
C GLY A 155 -8.31 -14.79 -0.71
N GLU A 156 -8.06 -14.31 0.52
CA GLU A 156 -6.91 -13.45 0.84
C GLU A 156 -5.62 -14.11 0.38
N LYS A 157 -5.38 -15.36 0.78
CA LYS A 157 -4.15 -16.09 0.41
C LYS A 157 -4.00 -16.24 -1.11
N LEU A 158 -5.06 -16.60 -1.82
CA LEU A 158 -5.03 -16.74 -3.28
C LEU A 158 -4.66 -15.42 -3.97
N LEU A 159 -5.23 -14.30 -3.52
CA LEU A 159 -4.95 -12.99 -4.06
C LEU A 159 -3.55 -12.50 -3.69
N ASP A 160 -3.11 -12.74 -2.45
CA ASP A 160 -1.76 -12.39 -1.97
C ASP A 160 -0.67 -13.18 -2.70
N ASP A 161 -0.87 -14.49 -2.90
CA ASP A 161 0.07 -15.37 -3.62
C ASP A 161 0.21 -14.96 -5.09
N GLU A 162 -0.89 -14.62 -5.77
CA GLU A 162 -0.82 -14.06 -7.13
C GLU A 162 -0.16 -12.68 -7.13
N ALA A 163 -0.61 -11.78 -6.26
CA ALA A 163 -0.20 -10.38 -6.26
C ALA A 163 1.28 -10.23 -5.91
N GLU A 164 1.74 -10.82 -4.81
CA GLU A 164 3.07 -10.58 -4.24
C GLU A 164 4.14 -11.55 -4.78
N ARG A 165 3.73 -12.79 -5.12
CA ARG A 165 4.65 -13.89 -5.50
C ARG A 165 4.51 -14.31 -6.95
N GLY A 166 3.52 -13.78 -7.68
CA GLY A 166 3.24 -14.16 -9.07
C GLY A 166 2.79 -15.61 -9.21
N ILE A 167 2.33 -16.26 -8.13
CA ILE A 167 1.87 -17.64 -8.17
C ILE A 167 0.55 -17.69 -8.91
N ARG A 168 0.57 -18.31 -10.09
CA ARG A 168 -0.62 -18.44 -10.94
C ARG A 168 -1.37 -19.73 -10.64
N THR A 169 -2.69 -19.64 -10.65
CA THR A 169 -3.56 -20.82 -10.75
C THR A 169 -3.99 -21.02 -12.21
N TRP A 170 -4.99 -21.87 -12.47
CA TRP A 170 -5.55 -22.06 -13.81
C TRP A 170 -6.20 -20.78 -14.39
N THR A 171 -6.52 -19.81 -13.52
CA THR A 171 -7.04 -18.49 -13.87
C THR A 171 -6.52 -17.44 -12.87
N SER A 172 -6.67 -16.15 -13.17
CA SER A 172 -6.23 -15.06 -12.28
C SER A 172 -7.27 -14.76 -11.20
N PRO A 173 -6.97 -14.98 -9.91
CA PRO A 173 -7.86 -14.56 -8.82
C PRO A 173 -8.21 -13.07 -8.87
N ALA A 174 -7.25 -12.20 -9.21
CA ALA A 174 -7.49 -10.76 -9.33
C ALA A 174 -8.50 -10.44 -10.46
N GLU A 175 -8.42 -11.13 -11.60
CA GLU A 175 -9.41 -10.96 -12.68
C GLU A 175 -10.79 -11.51 -12.29
N ILE A 176 -10.86 -12.65 -11.61
CA ILE A 176 -12.15 -13.14 -11.08
C ILE A 176 -12.74 -12.12 -10.11
N ALA A 177 -11.95 -11.66 -9.13
CA ALA A 177 -12.39 -10.66 -8.17
C ALA A 177 -12.87 -9.39 -8.89
N ARG A 178 -12.14 -8.92 -9.90
CA ARG A 178 -12.54 -7.78 -10.73
C ARG A 178 -13.89 -8.02 -11.41
N LEU A 179 -14.10 -9.19 -12.01
CA LEU A 179 -15.36 -9.53 -12.70
C LEU A 179 -16.56 -9.67 -11.75
N LEU A 180 -16.32 -10.06 -10.51
CA LEU A 180 -17.35 -10.20 -9.47
C LEU A 180 -17.65 -8.88 -8.75
N LEU A 181 -16.63 -8.04 -8.52
CA LEU A 181 -16.72 -6.81 -7.73
C LEU A 181 -17.07 -5.59 -8.58
N MET A 182 -16.79 -5.59 -9.88
CA MET A 182 -17.30 -4.55 -10.76
C MET A 182 -18.81 -4.71 -10.89
N ARG A 183 -19.55 -3.75 -10.32
CA ARG A 183 -20.99 -3.61 -10.55
C ARG A 183 -21.24 -3.57 -12.06
N ARG A 184 -21.87 -4.62 -12.58
CA ARG A 184 -22.35 -4.65 -13.96
C ARG A 184 -23.50 -3.65 -14.03
N VAL A 185 -23.22 -2.45 -14.54
CA VAL A 185 -24.30 -1.58 -15.00
C VAL A 185 -24.92 -2.32 -16.19
N VAL A 186 -26.13 -2.86 -16.00
CA VAL A 186 -26.86 -3.53 -17.07
C VAL A 186 -27.15 -2.48 -18.12
N TRP A 187 -26.81 -2.76 -19.38
CA TRP A 187 -27.13 -1.87 -20.48
C TRP A 187 -28.61 -2.07 -20.89
N PRO A 188 -29.36 -1.01 -21.23
CA PRO A 188 -28.95 0.40 -21.33
C PRO A 188 -28.64 1.04 -19.98
N LEU A 189 -27.71 2.01 -19.96
CA LEU A 189 -27.37 2.76 -18.75
C LEU A 189 -28.65 3.27 -18.06
N PRO A 190 -28.84 2.96 -16.77
CA PRO A 190 -29.91 3.57 -15.97
C PRO A 190 -29.81 5.09 -16.04
N GLY A 191 -30.95 5.77 -16.06
CA GLY A 191 -30.98 7.24 -16.03
C GLY A 191 -30.23 7.79 -14.81
N GLU A 192 -29.73 9.02 -14.87
CA GLU A 192 -28.87 9.61 -13.82
C GLU A 192 -29.44 9.48 -12.39
N HIS A 193 -30.77 9.50 -12.27
CA HIS A 193 -31.52 9.34 -11.02
C HIS A 193 -31.44 7.92 -10.40
N GLU A 194 -30.95 6.92 -11.13
CA GLU A 194 -30.78 5.55 -10.63
C GLU A 194 -29.30 5.21 -10.36
N LEU A 195 -28.36 6.05 -10.79
CA LEU A 195 -26.92 5.83 -10.63
C LEU A 195 -26.48 5.74 -9.16
N TRP A 196 -27.23 6.32 -8.22
CA TRP A 196 -26.96 6.19 -6.78
C TRP A 196 -27.10 4.75 -6.29
N ARG A 197 -27.94 3.92 -6.93
CA ARG A 197 -28.04 2.47 -6.62
C ARG A 197 -26.77 1.72 -7.00
N TYR A 198 -25.93 2.35 -7.81
CA TYR A 198 -24.65 1.82 -8.30
C TYR A 198 -23.43 2.53 -7.69
N ARG A 199 -23.60 3.45 -6.72
CA ARG A 199 -22.52 4.06 -5.92
C ARG A 199 -22.16 3.28 -4.66
#